data_AF-A0A2T2R9R4-F1
#
_entry.id   AF-A0A2T2R9R4-F1
#
_cell.length_a   1.000
_cell.length_b   1.000
_cell.length_c   1.000
_cell.angle_alpha   90.00
_cell.angle_beta   90.00
_cell.angle_gamma   90.00
#
_symmetry.space_group_name_H-M   'P 1'
#
loop_
_entity.id
_entity.type
_entity.pdbx_description
1 polymer ?
#
loop_
_entity_poly.entity_id
_entity_poly.type
_entity_poly.pdbx_seq_one_letter_code
_entity_poly.pdbx_strand_id
1 'polypeptide(L)' 'MLDQQKKNCSPEDYSPEELEQAITELERYRERIVNDLFQSARQVEVSHKAAMANIGKNPEILRIDAEIEKLQAQQSQRR' A
#
# COMPACT_ATOMS: atom_id res chain seq x y z
N MET A 1 27.73 -1.72 -20.39
CA MET A 1 27.90 -2.98 -19.63
C MET A 1 28.62 -2.58 -18.36
N LEU A 2 28.12 -2.58 -17.13
CA LEU A 2 26.99 -3.12 -16.38
C LEU A 2 26.47 -1.90 -15.55
N ASP A 3 25.22 -1.75 -15.11
CA ASP A 3 24.58 -2.52 -14.06
C ASP A 3 23.05 -2.33 -14.16
N GLN A 4 22.43 -3.01 -15.11
CA GLN A 4 20.98 -3.24 -15.10
C GLN A 4 20.66 -4.39 -14.15
N GLN A 5 21.07 -4.35 -12.88
CA GLN A 5 20.76 -5.45 -11.97
C GLN A 5 20.99 -5.15 -10.48
N LYS A 6 20.50 -4.04 -9.91
CA LYS A 6 20.39 -3.95 -8.43
C LYS A 6 19.46 -2.83 -7.95
N LYS A 7 18.19 -3.18 -7.79
CA LYS A 7 17.32 -2.82 -6.66
C LYS A 7 16.06 -3.68 -6.85
N ASN A 8 16.17 -5.01 -6.79
CA ASN A 8 16.03 -5.74 -5.53
C ASN A 8 16.48 -4.91 -4.32
N CYS A 9 15.76 -3.83 -4.01
CA CYS A 9 15.96 -3.11 -2.78
C CYS A 9 15.38 -4.05 -1.72
N SER A 10 16.25 -4.79 -1.06
CA SER A 10 15.86 -5.34 0.23
C SER A 10 15.34 -4.17 1.07
N PRO A 11 14.26 -4.36 1.86
CA PRO A 11 13.69 -3.30 2.69
C PRO A 11 14.73 -2.57 3.55
N GLU A 12 15.83 -3.27 3.84
CA GLU A 12 16.93 -2.85 4.71
C GLU A 12 17.81 -1.70 4.16
N ASP A 13 17.67 -1.30 2.89
CA ASP A 13 18.57 -0.31 2.25
C ASP A 13 17.94 1.07 1.97
N TYR A 14 16.66 1.28 2.30
CA TYR A 14 16.02 2.57 2.07
C TYR A 14 16.53 3.65 3.04
N SER A 15 16.85 4.84 2.53
CA SER A 15 17.07 6.04 3.36
C SER A 15 15.75 6.43 4.08
N PRO A 16 15.80 7.22 5.17
CA PRO A 16 14.60 7.72 5.83
C PRO A 16 13.62 8.42 4.87
N GLU A 17 14.13 9.20 3.93
CA GLU A 17 13.35 9.88 2.89
C GLU A 17 12.78 8.89 1.87
N GLU A 18 13.55 7.89 1.44
CA GLU A 18 13.05 6.86 0.53
C GLU A 18 11.96 5.99 1.20
N LEU A 19 12.07 5.72 2.50
CA LEU A 19 11.04 5.02 3.28
C LEU A 19 9.73 5.83 3.33
N GLU A 20 9.83 7.13 3.64
CA GLU A 20 8.67 8.03 3.67
C GLU A 20 7.99 8.12 2.30
N GLN A 21 8.78 8.22 1.22
CA GLN A 21 8.27 8.22 -0.14
C GLN A 21 7.59 6.90 -0.48
N ALA A 22 8.20 5.76 -0.16
CA ALA A 22 7.62 4.44 -0.41
C ALA A 22 6.29 4.24 0.34
N ILE A 23 6.23 4.64 1.62
CA ILE A 23 4.98 4.61 2.42
C ILE A 23 3.92 5.48 1.75
N THR A 24 4.26 6.72 1.41
CA THR A 24 3.33 7.68 0.77
C THR A 24 2.78 7.14 -0.56
N GLU A 25 3.62 6.50 -1.38
CA GLU A 25 3.21 5.91 -2.65
C GLU A 25 2.25 4.73 -2.44
N LEU A 26 2.54 3.87 -1.47
CA LEU A 26 1.67 2.75 -1.11
C LEU A 26 0.32 3.23 -0.56
N GLU A 27 0.29 4.24 0.28
CA GLU A 27 -0.94 4.84 0.81
C GLU A 27 -1.81 5.43 -0.31
N ARG A 28 -1.19 6.18 -1.24
CA ARG A 28 -1.89 6.69 -2.43
C ARG A 28 -2.43 5.57 -3.31
N TYR A 29 -1.68 4.49 -3.46
CA TYR A 29 -2.13 3.35 -4.25
C TYR A 29 -3.32 2.64 -3.59
N ARG A 30 -3.24 2.41 -2.28
CA ARG A 30 -4.34 1.89 -1.48
C ARG A 30 -5.60 2.74 -1.62
N GLU A 31 -5.47 4.06 -1.51
CA GLU A 31 -6.59 5.00 -1.63
C GLU A 31 -7.28 4.88 -3.00
N ARG A 32 -6.52 4.76 -4.09
CA ARG A 32 -7.08 4.54 -5.44
C ARG A 32 -7.91 3.26 -5.50
N ILE A 33 -7.38 2.15 -4.99
CA ILE A 33 -8.10 0.87 -4.98
C ILE A 33 -9.39 0.97 -4.16
N VAL A 34 -9.33 1.57 -2.98
CA VAL A 34 -10.51 1.81 -2.12
C VAL A 34 -11.56 2.62 -2.88
N ASN A 35 -11.15 3.70 -3.53
CA ASN A 35 -12.04 4.55 -4.32
C ASN A 35 -12.65 3.79 -5.50
N ASP A 36 -11.87 3.04 -6.27
CA ASP A 36 -12.36 2.25 -7.40
C ASP A 36 -13.38 1.20 -6.96
N LEU A 37 -13.10 0.49 -5.86
CA LEU A 37 -14.02 -0.47 -5.26
C LEU A 37 -15.29 0.21 -4.75
N PHE A 38 -15.17 1.39 -4.16
CA PHE A 38 -16.32 2.16 -3.67
C PHE A 38 -17.21 2.64 -4.81
N GLN A 39 -16.63 3.17 -5.89
CA GLN A 39 -17.37 3.57 -7.09
C GLN A 39 -18.06 2.36 -7.73
N SER A 40 -17.36 1.23 -7.82
CA SER A 40 -17.93 -0.03 -8.34
C SER A 40 -19.10 -0.51 -7.49
N ALA A 41 -18.96 -0.50 -6.16
CA ALA A 41 -20.03 -0.88 -5.24
C ALA A 41 -21.25 0.05 -5.33
N ARG A 42 -21.04 1.34 -5.61
CA ARG A 42 -22.12 2.30 -5.81
C ARG A 42 -22.90 2.03 -7.10
N GLN A 43 -22.24 1.55 -8.16
CA GLN A 43 -22.91 1.18 -9.42
C GLN A 43 -23.83 -0.03 -9.26
N VAL A 44 -23.49 -0.96 -8.37
CA VAL A 44 -24.30 -2.16 -8.10
C VAL A 44 -25.22 -2.01 -6.87
N GLU A 45 -25.48 -0.76 -6.44
CA GLU A 45 -26.37 -0.40 -5.32
C GLU A 45 -26.10 -1.16 -4.01
N VAL A 46 -24.84 -1.57 -3.79
CA VAL A 46 -24.46 -2.29 -2.57
C VAL A 46 -24.42 -1.30 -1.41
N SER A 47 -25.02 -1.68 -0.28
CA SER A 47 -25.00 -0.85 0.93
C SER A 47 -23.57 -0.48 1.34
N HIS A 48 -23.37 0.72 1.85
CA HIS A 48 -22.06 1.21 2.31
C HIS A 48 -21.35 0.22 3.23
N LYS A 49 -22.09 -0.42 4.16
CA LYS A 49 -21.54 -1.42 5.08
C LYS A 49 -20.97 -2.64 4.34
N ALA A 50 -21.68 -3.14 3.32
CA ALA A 50 -21.21 -4.27 2.52
C ALA A 50 -20.05 -3.88 1.60
N ALA A 51 -20.05 -2.66 1.04
CA ALA A 51 -18.93 -2.13 0.27
C ALA A 51 -17.64 -2.07 1.13
N MET A 52 -17.72 -1.50 2.33
CA MET A 52 -16.58 -1.46 3.26
C MET A 52 -16.10 -2.85 3.69
N ALA A 53 -17.02 -3.79 3.93
CA ALA A 53 -16.66 -5.17 4.25
C ALA A 53 -15.93 -5.87 3.10
N ASN A 54 -16.28 -5.58 1.85
CA ASN A 54 -15.59 -6.12 0.67
C ASN A 54 -14.21 -5.48 0.49
N ILE A 55 -14.09 -4.17 0.69
CA ILE A 55 -12.82 -3.44 0.66
C ILE A 55 -11.86 -3.99 1.72
N GLY A 56 -12.31 -4.20 2.95
CA GLY A 56 -11.48 -4.78 4.02
C GLY A 56 -11.07 -6.24 3.82
N LYS A 57 -11.66 -6.95 2.84
CA LYS A 57 -11.28 -8.32 2.46
C LYS A 57 -10.49 -8.36 1.16
N ASN A 58 -10.22 -7.21 0.54
CA ASN A 58 -9.47 -7.18 -0.70
C ASN A 58 -8.02 -7.61 -0.43
N PRO A 59 -7.53 -8.68 -1.09
CA PRO A 59 -6.20 -9.23 -0.81
C PRO A 59 -5.07 -8.25 -1.16
N GLU A 60 -5.29 -7.37 -2.14
CA GLU A 60 -4.32 -6.36 -2.52
C GLU A 60 -4.23 -5.24 -1.48
N ILE A 61 -5.37 -4.78 -0.94
CA ILE A 61 -5.38 -3.83 0.18
C ILE A 61 -4.66 -4.41 1.39
N LEU A 62 -4.97 -5.67 1.76
CA LEU A 62 -4.30 -6.33 2.88
C LEU A 62 -2.79 -6.46 2.67
N ARG A 63 -2.35 -6.74 1.43
CA ARG A 63 -0.93 -6.80 1.08
C ARG A 63 -0.25 -5.43 1.22
N ILE A 64 -0.92 -4.36 0.77
CA ILE A 64 -0.39 -3.00 0.86
C ILE A 64 -0.32 -2.56 2.33
N ASP A 65 -1.35 -2.84 3.12
CA ASP A 65 -1.39 -2.52 4.56
C ASP A 65 -0.24 -3.21 5.30
N ALA A 66 0.02 -4.49 5.02
CA ALA A 66 1.15 -5.21 5.59
C ALA A 66 2.51 -4.64 5.18
N GLU A 67 2.66 -4.19 3.93
CA GLU A 67 3.91 -3.58 3.46
C GLU A 67 4.13 -2.20 4.09
N ILE A 68 3.09 -1.38 4.21
CA ILE A 68 3.14 -0.08 4.91
C ILE A 68 3.55 -0.29 6.36
N GLU A 69 2.93 -1.22 7.08
CA GLU A 69 3.26 -1.53 8.48
C GLU A 69 4.73 -1.95 8.62
N LYS A 70 5.22 -2.79 7.70
CA LYS A 70 6.62 -3.22 7.67
C LYS A 70 7.59 -2.05 7.41
N LEU A 71 7.25 -1.13 6.51
CA LEU A 71 8.07 0.05 6.24
C LEU A 71 8.05 1.05 7.41
N GLN A 72 6.89 1.24 8.04
CA GLN A 72 6.74 2.08 9.24
C GLN A 72 7.50 1.51 10.45
N ALA A 73 7.49 0.19 10.63
CA ALA A 73 8.27 -0.48 11.66
C ALA A 73 9.77 -0.25 11.44
N GLN A 74 10.24 -0.34 10.19
CA GLN A 74 11.63 -0.03 9.83
C GLN A 74 11.98 1.45 10.04
N GLN A 75 11.08 2.37 9.70
CA GLN A 75 11.27 3.80 9.94
C GLN A 75 11.37 4.10 11.45
N SER A 76 10.52 3.46 12.25
CA SER A 76 10.50 3.62 13.71
C SER A 76 11.78 3.08 14.37
N GLN A 77 12.37 2.01 13.83
CA GLN A 77 13.64 1.47 14.30
C GLN A 77 14.86 2.35 13.96
N ARG A 78 14.71 3.29 13.01
CA ARG A 78 15.78 4.19 12.54
C ARG A 78 15.70 5.61 13.13
N ARG A 79 14.67 5.91 13.92
CA ARG A 79 14.52 7.17 14.66
C ARG A 79 15.25 7.13 16.00
#